data_AF-A0A1M3BES2-F1
#
_entry.id   AF-A0A1M3BES2-F1
#
_cell.length_a   1.000
_cell.length_b   1.000
_cell.length_c   1.000
_cell.angle_alpha   90.00
_cell.angle_beta   90.00
_cell.angle_gamma   90.00
#
_symmetry.space_group_name_H-M   'P 1'
#
loop_
_entity.id
_entity.type
_entity.pdbx_description
1 polymer ?
#
loop_
_entity_poly.entity_id
_entity_poly.type
_entity_poly.pdbx_seq_one_letter_code
_entity_poly.pdbx_strand_id
1 'polypeptide(L)'
;MKTTIANRKTAAEVIIYLLAKWFPELEIISCETDQTFFSCEFFIKKAIDEQFFPHFEREIKEFIKEGKEIKLLEMTRSNAIDMFHYYQLDDQVERLENLSDGLVSIVQIDDFFNLCKGPIVSFSNEIGVVKLLELETLPSKPFEMVRQRITGTVFDNLQSLKQFLKRYDQYKKKDHRLLGPQMGLLTSLDDDNTWIWEEKGVILKKIIKQNWEQSIQKLGFQIIQTPRVLNKSFEKGKQKTLEKEWFEDSEYFYTQNLKFAHALYFKSKKRSYLDLPFKIAEWTQGISLKEYPMRKGLYHPISFECEEAHIFCNPSSVEKELISSLQFIKKIAKILDFESHYIMRLRGPKHIGSLEAWDKAERWIKTALSTLGIQYELGDKPSQEGPKLELYFKNSLGEYWLGAYLGINFRLAEQFDLQYQEKNDEMQRPIVLEISSFTVVDRIIALLIEKGIPFSLIPSQVKVVSVGVKQISYAQHVQMMLKESGLRVGVDFTDRPLQTKFIEAELEKVPYLIFVGEKEEKTKTISVRELKNNEKRIGIKIESFLEKISQEEILVEE
;
A
#
# COMPACT_ATOMS: atom_id res chain seq x y z
N MET A 1 -2.40 -21.64 6.92
CA MET A 1 -2.16 -21.03 8.25
C MET A 1 -3.51 -20.95 8.94
N LYS A 2 -3.68 -21.59 10.10
CA LYS A 2 -4.90 -21.54 10.93
C LYS A 2 -4.87 -20.35 11.91
N THR A 3 -3.74 -19.69 12.10
CA THR A 3 -3.61 -18.56 13.03
C THR A 3 -4.38 -17.34 12.53
N THR A 4 -5.33 -16.88 13.34
CA THR A 4 -6.25 -15.79 12.96
C THR A 4 -5.84 -14.45 13.57
N ILE A 5 -6.53 -13.37 13.18
CA ILE A 5 -6.43 -12.06 13.84
C ILE A 5 -6.76 -12.19 15.34
N ALA A 6 -7.69 -13.07 15.72
CA ALA A 6 -8.07 -13.30 17.12
C ALA A 6 -6.87 -13.79 17.96
N ASN A 7 -6.09 -14.74 17.44
CA ASN A 7 -4.89 -15.26 18.11
C ASN A 7 -3.87 -14.16 18.40
N ARG A 8 -3.59 -13.30 17.41
CA ARG A 8 -2.64 -12.19 17.54
C ARG A 8 -3.14 -11.14 18.53
N LYS A 9 -4.45 -10.87 18.51
CA LYS A 9 -5.05 -9.89 19.40
C LYS A 9 -5.00 -10.36 20.83
N THR A 10 -5.36 -11.61 21.09
CA THR A 10 -5.20 -12.22 22.41
C THR A 10 -3.75 -12.23 22.87
N ALA A 11 -2.78 -12.52 21.99
CA ALA A 11 -1.36 -12.44 22.36
C ALA A 11 -0.94 -11.03 22.80
N ALA A 12 -1.41 -9.99 22.11
CA ALA A 12 -1.14 -8.60 22.47
C ALA A 12 -1.67 -8.25 23.87
N GLU A 13 -2.91 -8.67 24.17
CA GLU A 13 -3.54 -8.45 25.48
C GLU A 13 -2.80 -9.23 26.60
N VAL A 14 -2.39 -10.47 26.33
CA VAL A 14 -1.60 -11.27 27.28
C VAL A 14 -0.24 -10.62 27.56
N ILE A 15 0.40 -10.05 26.53
CA ILE A 15 1.67 -9.35 26.69
C ILE A 15 1.52 -8.14 27.58
N ILE A 16 0.52 -7.29 27.33
CA ILE A 16 0.26 -6.14 28.20
C ILE A 16 -0.08 -6.59 29.63
N TYR A 17 -0.92 -7.61 29.79
CA TYR A 17 -1.23 -8.17 31.10
C TYR A 17 0.02 -8.61 31.88
N LEU A 18 0.93 -9.35 31.23
CA LEU A 18 2.18 -9.79 31.87
C LEU A 18 3.12 -8.61 32.14
N LEU A 19 3.21 -7.63 31.23
CA LEU A 19 3.99 -6.42 31.48
C LEU A 19 3.44 -5.61 32.66
N ALA A 20 2.12 -5.48 32.79
CA ALA A 20 1.48 -4.76 33.90
C ALA A 20 1.78 -5.42 35.27
N LYS A 21 2.00 -6.74 35.32
CA LYS A 21 2.48 -7.42 36.54
C LYS A 21 3.91 -7.03 36.92
N TRP A 22 4.77 -6.85 35.93
CA TRP A 22 6.17 -6.48 36.13
C TRP A 22 6.34 -5.00 36.42
N PHE A 23 5.48 -4.19 35.80
CA PHE A 23 5.53 -2.73 35.83
C PHE A 23 4.16 -2.20 36.24
N PRO A 24 3.88 -2.06 37.55
CA PRO A 24 2.57 -1.61 38.05
C PRO A 24 2.16 -0.21 37.61
N GLU A 25 3.12 0.60 37.15
CA GLU A 25 2.92 1.97 36.66
C GLU A 25 2.87 2.02 35.13
N LEU A 26 2.68 0.87 34.46
CA LEU A 26 2.53 0.81 33.02
C LEU A 26 1.21 1.43 32.60
N GLU A 27 1.26 2.41 31.70
CA GLU A 27 0.06 3.01 31.11
C GLU A 27 -0.11 2.48 29.68
N ILE A 28 -1.28 1.91 29.38
CA ILE A 28 -1.55 1.26 28.10
C ILE A 28 -2.00 2.30 27.09
N ILE A 29 -1.30 2.41 25.97
CA ILE A 29 -1.70 3.30 24.87
C ILE A 29 -2.57 2.52 23.89
N SER A 30 -2.04 1.45 23.30
CA SER A 30 -2.75 0.67 22.28
C SER A 30 -2.29 -0.78 22.21
N CYS A 31 -3.22 -1.66 21.81
CA CYS A 31 -2.97 -3.04 21.43
C CYS A 31 -3.59 -3.29 20.07
N GLU A 32 -2.73 -3.60 19.10
CA GLU A 32 -3.03 -3.46 17.70
C GLU A 32 -2.55 -4.67 16.92
N THR A 33 -3.27 -5.03 15.85
CA THR A 33 -3.00 -6.26 15.10
C THR A 33 -3.30 -6.11 13.63
N ASP A 34 -2.54 -6.83 12.81
CA ASP A 34 -2.85 -7.05 11.41
C ASP A 34 -2.81 -8.55 11.03
N GLN A 35 -2.67 -8.86 9.74
CA GLN A 35 -2.65 -10.23 9.24
C GLN A 35 -1.40 -11.02 9.66
N THR A 36 -0.35 -10.36 10.11
CA THR A 36 0.98 -10.95 10.33
C THR A 36 1.48 -10.68 11.75
N PHE A 37 1.23 -9.49 12.28
CA PHE A 37 1.85 -8.97 13.49
C PHE A 37 0.81 -8.51 14.52
N PHE A 38 1.27 -8.36 15.75
CA PHE A 38 0.64 -7.53 16.77
C PHE A 38 1.64 -6.49 17.31
N SER A 39 1.14 -5.39 17.83
CA SER A 39 1.89 -4.33 18.48
C SER A 39 1.23 -3.95 19.79
N CYS A 40 2.04 -3.67 20.81
CA CYS A 40 1.61 -3.15 22.09
C CYS A 40 2.39 -1.87 22.38
N GLU A 41 1.69 -0.74 22.51
CA GLU A 41 2.27 0.54 22.89
C GLU A 41 1.90 0.90 24.33
N PHE A 42 2.88 1.37 25.08
CA PHE A 42 2.71 1.70 26.49
C PHE A 42 3.73 2.77 26.95
N PHE A 43 3.41 3.44 28.04
CA PHE A 43 4.37 4.23 28.81
C PHE A 43 4.91 3.43 29.99
N ILE A 44 6.19 3.65 30.29
CA ILE A 44 6.90 3.00 31.40
C ILE A 44 7.93 3.96 32.00
N LYS A 45 8.13 3.94 33.33
CA LYS A 45 9.13 4.78 33.99
C LYS A 45 10.57 4.42 33.60
N LYS A 46 10.86 3.13 33.47
CA LYS A 46 12.18 2.62 33.11
C LYS A 46 12.10 1.86 31.81
N ALA A 47 12.80 2.35 30.80
CA ALA A 47 12.88 1.70 29.50
C ALA A 47 13.38 0.25 29.64
N ILE A 48 12.72 -0.65 28.92
CA ILE A 48 13.22 -2.00 28.67
C ILE A 48 14.07 -2.00 27.40
N ASP A 49 14.88 -3.04 27.22
CA ASP A 49 15.67 -3.29 26.01
C ASP A 49 15.34 -4.68 25.42
N GLU A 50 15.85 -4.99 24.22
CA GLU A 50 15.58 -6.28 23.57
C GLU A 50 16.18 -7.49 24.31
N GLN A 51 17.13 -7.29 25.24
CA GLN A 51 17.67 -8.37 26.06
C GLN A 51 16.63 -8.92 27.06
N PHE A 52 15.54 -8.16 27.28
CA PHE A 52 14.37 -8.60 28.02
C PHE A 52 13.61 -9.75 27.33
N PHE A 53 13.59 -9.77 25.99
CA PHE A 53 12.72 -10.67 25.21
C PHE A 53 12.91 -12.16 25.54
N PRO A 54 14.13 -12.72 25.63
CA PRO A 54 14.29 -14.15 25.88
C PRO A 54 13.76 -14.63 27.24
N HIS A 55 13.70 -13.76 28.24
CA HIS A 55 13.11 -14.10 29.53
C HIS A 55 11.58 -13.96 29.47
N PHE A 56 11.11 -12.83 28.94
CA PHE A 56 9.68 -12.54 28.84
C PHE A 56 8.93 -13.53 27.92
N GLU A 57 9.54 -13.97 26.82
CA GLU A 57 8.99 -15.01 25.96
C GLU A 57 8.82 -16.36 26.67
N ARG A 58 9.62 -16.67 27.70
CA ARG A 58 9.43 -17.88 28.51
C ARG A 58 8.17 -17.78 29.37
N GLU A 59 7.96 -16.62 29.98
CA GLU A 59 6.77 -16.36 30.79
C GLU A 59 5.49 -16.38 29.94
N ILE A 60 5.50 -15.75 28.76
CA ILE A 60 4.40 -15.85 27.79
C ILE A 60 4.11 -17.31 27.47
N LYS A 61 5.16 -18.12 27.22
CA LYS A 61 5.02 -19.54 26.91
C LYS A 61 4.48 -20.35 28.09
N GLU A 62 4.83 -20.00 29.33
CA GLU A 62 4.31 -20.62 30.54
C GLU A 62 2.83 -20.29 30.71
N PHE A 63 2.45 -19.01 30.59
CA PHE A 63 1.06 -18.57 30.63
C PHE A 63 0.18 -19.27 29.58
N ILE A 64 0.67 -19.38 28.33
CA ILE A 64 -0.03 -20.10 27.25
C ILE A 64 -0.23 -21.59 27.59
N LYS A 65 0.73 -22.22 28.27
CA LYS A 65 0.62 -23.64 28.67
C LYS A 65 -0.39 -23.87 29.79
N GLU A 66 -0.64 -22.87 30.64
CA GLU A 66 -1.61 -22.98 31.73
C GLU A 66 -3.04 -23.13 31.21
N GLY A 67 -3.34 -22.68 29.98
CA GLY A 67 -4.67 -22.81 29.39
C GLY A 67 -5.73 -21.97 30.10
N LYS A 68 -5.33 -20.87 30.73
CA LYS A 68 -6.21 -19.90 31.38
C LYS A 68 -7.31 -19.38 30.46
N GLU A 69 -8.48 -19.17 31.03
CA GLU A 69 -9.64 -18.56 30.37
C GLU A 69 -9.40 -17.06 30.14
N ILE A 70 -9.78 -16.57 28.96
CA ILE A 70 -9.72 -15.17 28.55
C ILE A 70 -11.11 -14.77 28.08
N LYS A 71 -11.71 -13.78 28.76
CA LYS A 71 -13.11 -13.40 28.52
C LYS A 71 -13.19 -12.12 27.70
N LEU A 72 -14.12 -12.08 26.76
CA LEU A 72 -14.55 -10.85 26.10
C LEU A 72 -15.90 -10.46 26.71
N LEU A 73 -15.91 -9.41 27.50
CA LEU A 73 -17.11 -8.86 28.11
C LEU A 73 -17.66 -7.77 27.19
N GLU A 74 -18.97 -7.75 26.96
CA GLU A 74 -19.66 -6.64 26.30
C GLU A 74 -20.59 -5.97 27.30
N MET A 75 -20.47 -4.65 27.43
CA MET A 75 -21.32 -3.86 28.31
C MET A 75 -21.53 -2.45 27.75
N THR A 76 -22.48 -1.71 28.33
CA THR A 76 -22.67 -0.30 27.96
C THR A 76 -21.47 0.52 28.40
N ARG A 77 -21.19 1.59 27.65
CA ARG A 77 -20.13 2.56 28.00
C ARG A 77 -20.23 3.05 29.45
N SER A 78 -21.43 3.36 29.93
CA SER A 78 -21.65 3.80 31.32
C SER A 78 -21.20 2.75 32.34
N ASN A 79 -21.59 1.49 32.14
CA ASN A 79 -21.24 0.40 33.06
C ASN A 79 -19.73 0.11 33.03
N ALA A 80 -19.10 0.27 31.86
CA ALA A 80 -17.65 0.15 31.73
C ALA A 80 -16.90 1.25 32.49
N ILE A 81 -17.38 2.50 32.43
CA ILE A 81 -16.80 3.62 33.21
C ILE A 81 -16.93 3.33 34.72
N ASP A 82 -18.11 2.94 35.18
CA ASP A 82 -18.33 2.60 36.60
C ASP A 82 -17.42 1.45 37.06
N MET A 83 -17.25 0.43 36.21
CA MET A 83 -16.36 -0.69 36.48
C MET A 83 -14.89 -0.25 36.55
N PHE A 84 -14.41 0.56 35.60
CA PHE A 84 -13.03 1.03 35.60
C PHE A 84 -12.72 1.95 36.78
N HIS A 85 -13.65 2.80 37.21
CA HIS A 85 -13.50 3.56 38.45
C HIS A 85 -13.41 2.64 39.68
N TYR A 86 -14.22 1.58 39.74
CA TYR A 86 -14.15 0.62 40.85
C TYR A 86 -12.78 -0.06 40.94
N TYR A 87 -12.16 -0.39 39.80
CA TYR A 87 -10.84 -1.00 39.72
C TYR A 87 -9.68 0.02 39.67
N GLN A 88 -9.95 1.33 39.79
CA GLN A 88 -8.96 2.42 39.73
C GLN A 88 -8.14 2.43 38.41
N LEU A 89 -8.81 2.16 37.30
CA LEU A 89 -8.24 2.15 35.93
C LEU A 89 -8.55 3.47 35.22
N ASP A 90 -8.03 4.58 35.74
CA ASP A 90 -8.34 5.94 35.27
C ASP A 90 -7.92 6.16 33.80
N ASP A 91 -6.85 5.52 33.34
CA ASP A 91 -6.39 5.53 31.94
C ASP A 91 -7.45 4.93 30.99
N GLN A 92 -8.14 3.88 31.42
CA GLN A 92 -9.20 3.26 30.65
C GLN A 92 -10.48 4.12 30.64
N VAL A 93 -10.74 4.87 31.70
CA VAL A 93 -11.85 5.83 31.76
C VAL A 93 -11.65 6.94 30.72
N GLU A 94 -10.47 7.57 30.68
CA GLU A 94 -10.14 8.60 29.69
C GLU A 94 -10.31 8.09 28.25
N ARG A 95 -9.91 6.85 27.99
CA ARG A 95 -10.10 6.19 26.68
C ARG A 95 -11.58 6.00 26.33
N LEU A 96 -12.46 5.75 27.31
CA LEU A 96 -13.90 5.66 27.10
C LEU A 96 -14.57 7.02 26.90
N GLU A 97 -14.05 8.09 27.49
CA GLU A 97 -14.62 9.44 27.34
C GLU A 97 -14.58 9.92 25.88
N ASN A 98 -13.61 9.45 25.11
CA ASN A 98 -13.43 9.77 23.68
C ASN A 98 -14.25 8.89 22.72
N LEU A 99 -14.97 7.88 23.22
CA LEU A 99 -15.80 7.00 22.39
C LEU A 99 -17.26 7.46 22.36
N SER A 100 -17.92 7.25 21.21
CA SER A 100 -19.36 7.43 21.08
C SER A 100 -20.13 6.49 22.02
N ASP A 101 -21.32 6.91 22.46
CA ASP A 101 -22.22 6.05 23.23
C ASP A 101 -22.53 4.74 22.51
N GLY A 102 -22.62 3.65 23.27
CA GLY A 102 -22.88 2.32 22.75
C GLY A 102 -22.35 1.19 23.63
N LEU A 103 -22.28 0.00 23.04
CA LEU A 103 -21.61 -1.16 23.63
C LEU A 103 -20.11 -1.04 23.43
N VAL A 104 -19.36 -1.36 24.48
CA VAL A 104 -17.91 -1.48 24.48
C VAL A 104 -17.51 -2.89 24.86
N SER A 105 -16.39 -3.34 24.31
CA SER A 105 -15.86 -4.68 24.55
C SER A 105 -14.60 -4.57 25.40
N ILE A 106 -14.52 -5.39 26.45
CA ILE A 106 -13.43 -5.42 27.44
C ILE A 106 -12.87 -6.82 27.49
N VAL A 107 -11.55 -6.95 27.35
CA VAL A 107 -10.88 -8.22 27.63
C VAL A 107 -10.64 -8.34 29.13
N GLN A 108 -10.88 -9.52 29.68
CA GLN A 108 -10.55 -9.86 31.05
C GLN A 108 -9.58 -11.05 31.10
N ILE A 109 -8.49 -10.89 31.84
CA ILE A 109 -7.50 -11.93 32.14
C ILE A 109 -7.23 -11.92 33.66
N ASP A 110 -7.71 -12.92 34.39
CA ASP A 110 -7.76 -12.88 35.86
C ASP A 110 -8.44 -11.57 36.32
N ASP A 111 -7.74 -10.73 37.09
CA ASP A 111 -8.21 -9.43 37.59
C ASP A 111 -7.81 -8.25 36.68
N PHE A 112 -7.22 -8.51 35.52
CA PHE A 112 -6.83 -7.49 34.55
C PHE A 112 -7.94 -7.22 33.55
N PHE A 113 -8.23 -5.94 33.31
CA PHE A 113 -9.25 -5.47 32.37
C PHE A 113 -8.66 -4.44 31.41
N ASN A 114 -8.92 -4.57 30.11
CA ASN A 114 -8.50 -3.60 29.10
C ASN A 114 -9.53 -3.46 27.99
N LEU A 115 -9.69 -2.26 27.44
CA LEU A 115 -10.55 -2.01 26.28
C LEU A 115 -10.03 -2.73 25.04
N CYS A 116 -10.84 -3.64 24.49
CA CYS A 116 -10.45 -4.49 23.37
C CYS A 116 -11.64 -4.80 22.46
N LYS A 117 -11.62 -4.30 21.21
CA LYS A 117 -12.72 -4.48 20.24
C LYS A 117 -12.91 -5.91 19.69
N GLY A 118 -12.18 -6.91 20.21
CA GLY A 118 -12.20 -8.29 19.68
C GLY A 118 -11.82 -8.40 18.19
N PRO A 119 -11.95 -9.59 17.57
CA PRO A 119 -12.20 -10.88 18.24
C PRO A 119 -10.97 -11.32 19.06
N ILE A 120 -11.18 -12.25 20.01
CA ILE A 120 -10.14 -12.91 20.80
C ILE A 120 -10.41 -14.42 20.85
N VAL A 121 -9.39 -15.23 21.16
CA VAL A 121 -9.57 -16.64 21.54
C VAL A 121 -9.94 -16.77 23.03
N SER A 122 -10.65 -17.85 23.39
CA SER A 122 -11.23 -18.01 24.74
C SER A 122 -10.25 -18.59 25.75
N PHE A 123 -9.21 -19.28 25.30
CA PHE A 123 -8.21 -19.88 26.18
C PHE A 123 -6.79 -19.54 25.71
N SER A 124 -5.89 -19.31 26.67
CA SER A 124 -4.51 -18.92 26.38
C SER A 124 -3.73 -19.98 25.59
N ASN A 125 -4.05 -21.26 25.73
CA ASN A 125 -3.45 -22.35 24.95
C ASN A 125 -3.87 -22.36 23.47
N GLU A 126 -4.92 -21.63 23.11
CA GLU A 126 -5.36 -21.45 21.71
C GLU A 126 -4.55 -20.37 20.98
N ILE A 127 -3.78 -19.54 21.70
CA ILE A 127 -3.01 -18.43 21.11
C ILE A 127 -2.04 -18.94 20.04
N GLY A 128 -1.28 -19.99 20.37
CA GLY A 128 -0.24 -20.55 19.51
C GLY A 128 1.17 -20.18 19.97
N VAL A 129 2.11 -20.08 19.03
CA VAL A 129 3.51 -19.76 19.30
C VAL A 129 3.75 -18.27 19.08
N VAL A 130 4.02 -17.55 20.18
CA VAL A 130 4.34 -16.12 20.18
C VAL A 130 5.85 -15.91 20.00
N LYS A 131 6.22 -14.88 19.23
CA LYS A 131 7.59 -14.39 19.10
C LYS A 131 7.61 -12.87 19.09
N LEU A 132 8.45 -12.26 19.93
CA LEU A 132 8.73 -10.82 19.92
C LEU A 132 9.83 -10.54 18.90
N LEU A 133 9.66 -9.46 18.15
CA LEU A 133 10.48 -9.16 16.98
C LEU A 133 11.26 -7.87 17.13
N GLU A 134 10.61 -6.80 17.61
CA GLU A 134 11.19 -5.45 17.66
C GLU A 134 10.72 -4.73 18.92
N LEU A 135 11.62 -3.92 19.48
CA LEU A 135 11.32 -2.95 20.53
C LEU A 135 11.70 -1.56 20.04
N GLU A 136 10.72 -0.67 19.94
CA GLU A 136 10.93 0.71 19.52
C GLU A 136 10.71 1.67 20.69
N THR A 137 11.61 2.62 20.89
CA THR A 137 11.38 3.78 21.76
C THR A 137 10.83 4.92 20.93
N LEU A 138 9.63 5.39 21.26
CA LEU A 138 8.90 6.41 20.52
C LEU A 138 9.04 7.79 21.18
N PRO A 139 8.84 8.89 20.45
CA PRO A 139 8.75 10.22 21.06
C PRO A 139 7.66 10.27 22.14
N SER A 140 7.99 10.81 23.32
CA SER A 140 7.05 11.01 24.44
C SER A 140 6.85 12.50 24.73
N LYS A 141 5.62 12.86 25.14
CA LYS A 141 5.28 14.22 25.62
C LYS A 141 5.55 14.43 27.13
N PRO A 142 5.40 13.44 28.02
CA PRO A 142 5.83 13.59 29.42
C PRO A 142 7.33 13.32 29.58
N PHE A 143 8.04 14.23 30.26
CA PHE A 143 9.49 14.12 30.53
C PHE A 143 9.87 12.92 31.42
N GLU A 144 8.91 12.35 32.16
CA GLU A 144 9.17 11.33 33.19
C GLU A 144 8.86 9.89 32.74
N MET A 145 8.17 9.71 31.62
CA MET A 145 7.77 8.39 31.11
C MET A 145 8.38 8.13 29.73
N VAL A 146 8.87 6.91 29.53
CA VAL A 146 9.38 6.43 28.25
C VAL A 146 8.23 5.76 27.50
N ARG A 147 7.95 6.19 26.28
CA ARG A 147 7.00 5.52 25.38
C ARG A 147 7.72 4.41 24.62
N GLN A 148 7.24 3.18 24.72
CA GLN A 148 7.79 2.05 23.98
C GLN A 148 6.72 1.27 23.24
N ARG A 149 7.10 0.66 22.12
CA ARG A 149 6.28 -0.28 21.35
C ARG A 149 6.99 -1.62 21.26
N ILE A 150 6.29 -2.69 21.62
CA ILE A 150 6.72 -4.06 21.32
C ILE A 150 5.94 -4.54 20.10
N THR A 151 6.66 -5.03 19.09
CA THR A 151 6.06 -5.70 17.92
C THR A 151 6.38 -7.18 17.97
N GLY A 152 5.39 -8.02 17.72
CA GLY A 152 5.54 -9.47 17.70
C GLY A 152 4.63 -10.16 16.69
N THR A 153 4.72 -11.48 16.64
CA THR A 153 3.93 -12.33 15.74
C THR A 153 3.49 -13.62 16.42
N VAL A 154 2.47 -14.26 15.84
CA VAL A 154 1.91 -15.52 16.34
C VAL A 154 1.76 -16.51 15.19
N PHE A 155 2.12 -17.76 15.45
CA PHE A 155 2.02 -18.87 14.50
C PHE A 155 1.48 -20.14 15.15
N ASP A 156 0.81 -21.00 14.38
CA ASP A 156 0.24 -22.25 14.87
C ASP A 156 1.28 -23.20 15.48
N ASN A 157 2.53 -23.15 15.01
CA ASN A 157 3.59 -24.04 15.46
C ASN A 157 5.00 -23.45 15.21
N LEU A 158 6.00 -24.09 15.82
CA LEU A 158 7.41 -23.66 15.71
C LEU A 158 7.96 -23.77 14.29
N GLN A 159 7.46 -24.68 13.46
CA GLN A 159 7.96 -24.86 12.10
C GLN A 159 7.54 -23.69 11.19
N SER A 160 6.27 -23.27 11.26
CA SER A 160 5.78 -22.10 10.51
C SER A 160 6.41 -20.81 11.01
N LEU A 161 6.63 -20.65 12.32
CA LEU A 161 7.39 -19.54 12.88
C LEU A 161 8.83 -19.49 12.32
N LYS A 162 9.56 -20.62 12.31
CA LYS A 162 10.93 -20.66 11.76
C LYS A 162 10.98 -20.28 10.27
N GLN A 163 10.02 -20.75 9.48
CA GLN A 163 9.91 -20.37 8.07
C GLN A 163 9.61 -18.88 7.90
N PHE A 164 8.76 -18.32 8.76
CA PHE A 164 8.49 -16.89 8.79
C PHE A 164 9.74 -16.08 9.15
N LEU A 165 10.42 -16.40 10.25
CA LEU A 165 11.62 -15.67 10.69
C LEU A 165 12.70 -15.64 9.61
N LYS A 166 12.91 -16.76 8.90
CA LYS A 166 13.83 -16.80 7.75
C LYS A 166 13.46 -15.80 6.65
N ARG A 167 12.16 -15.64 6.35
CA ARG A 167 11.67 -14.65 5.38
C ARG A 167 11.76 -13.23 5.93
N TYR A 168 11.44 -13.04 7.20
CA TYR A 168 11.49 -11.76 7.89
C TYR A 168 12.92 -11.19 7.92
N ASP A 169 13.93 -12.01 8.19
CA ASP A 169 15.35 -11.59 8.15
C ASP A 169 15.79 -11.15 6.74
N GLN A 170 15.24 -11.78 5.70
CA GLN A 170 15.47 -11.39 4.30
C GLN A 170 14.73 -10.11 3.96
N TYR A 171 13.50 -9.97 4.44
CA TYR A 171 12.65 -8.79 4.25
C TYR A 171 13.26 -7.54 4.87
N LYS A 172 13.83 -7.62 6.09
CA LYS A 172 14.49 -6.46 6.75
C LYS A 172 15.56 -5.79 5.89
N LYS A 173 16.26 -6.57 5.05
CA LYS A 173 17.30 -6.06 4.13
C LYS A 173 16.73 -5.44 2.85
N LYS A 174 15.46 -5.68 2.59
CA LYS A 174 14.73 -5.28 1.38
C LYS A 174 13.62 -4.28 1.67
N ASP A 175 13.33 -4.02 2.95
CA ASP A 175 12.28 -3.12 3.39
C ASP A 175 12.40 -1.77 2.66
N HIS A 176 11.32 -1.35 2.03
CA HIS A 176 11.30 -0.10 1.26
C HIS A 176 11.53 1.13 2.14
N ARG A 177 11.27 1.05 3.45
CA ARG A 177 11.57 2.11 4.42
C ARG A 177 13.07 2.29 4.62
N LEU A 178 13.84 1.20 4.46
CA LEU A 178 15.31 1.22 4.51
C LEU A 178 15.90 1.56 3.13
N LEU A 179 15.42 0.87 2.09
CA LEU A 179 15.99 0.99 0.74
C LEU A 179 15.59 2.31 0.05
N GLY A 180 14.38 2.81 0.26
CA GLY A 180 13.89 4.05 -0.36
C GLY A 180 14.83 5.24 -0.09
N PRO A 181 15.19 5.53 1.17
CA PRO A 181 16.19 6.54 1.52
C PRO A 181 17.58 6.25 0.98
N GLN A 182 18.06 4.99 1.07
CA GLN A 182 19.37 4.61 0.51
C GLN A 182 19.43 4.83 -1.01
N MET A 183 18.29 4.70 -1.69
CA MET A 183 18.15 4.93 -3.12
C MET A 183 18.03 6.42 -3.50
N GLY A 184 17.89 7.31 -2.53
CA GLY A 184 17.58 8.74 -2.74
C GLY A 184 16.19 8.93 -3.34
N LEU A 185 15.24 8.04 -3.02
CA LEU A 185 13.85 8.14 -3.47
C LEU A 185 12.99 8.91 -2.47
N LEU A 186 13.28 8.74 -1.18
CA LEU A 186 12.40 9.14 -0.08
C LEU A 186 13.21 9.66 1.11
N THR A 187 12.73 10.72 1.75
CA THR A 187 13.18 11.15 3.08
C THR A 187 11.98 11.14 4.03
N SER A 188 12.10 10.49 5.19
CA SER A 188 11.05 10.46 6.21
C SER A 188 10.88 11.85 6.83
N LEU A 189 9.63 12.31 7.00
CA LEU A 189 9.32 13.67 7.49
C LEU A 189 9.08 13.74 9.00
N ASP A 190 8.27 12.83 9.52
CA ASP A 190 7.91 12.72 10.95
C ASP A 190 7.96 11.24 11.31
N ASP A 191 7.10 10.49 10.64
CA ASP A 191 6.98 9.06 10.82
C ASP A 191 7.25 8.30 9.53
N ASP A 192 7.57 7.01 9.68
CA ASP A 192 7.79 6.10 8.56
C ASP A 192 6.57 5.97 7.63
N ASN A 193 5.46 6.68 7.81
CA ASN A 193 4.31 6.73 6.90
C ASN A 193 4.20 8.05 6.10
N THR A 194 5.02 9.06 6.43
CA THR A 194 5.05 10.36 5.77
C THR A 194 6.41 10.62 5.14
N TRP A 195 6.42 10.67 3.81
CA TRP A 195 7.64 10.71 3.03
C TRP A 195 7.70 11.94 2.13
N ILE A 196 8.82 12.65 2.16
CA ILE A 196 9.23 13.57 1.11
C ILE A 196 9.72 12.72 -0.06
N TRP A 197 9.11 12.90 -1.22
CA TRP A 197 9.58 12.29 -2.47
C TRP A 197 10.72 13.14 -3.03
N GLU A 198 11.93 12.57 -3.04
CA GLU A 198 13.12 13.21 -3.61
C GLU A 198 13.09 13.18 -5.14
N GLU A 199 14.04 13.85 -5.79
CA GLU A 199 14.10 13.97 -7.26
C GLU A 199 13.94 12.62 -7.97
N LYS A 200 14.70 11.60 -7.55
CA LYS A 200 14.61 10.26 -8.15
C LYS A 200 13.26 9.60 -7.89
N GLY A 201 12.68 9.79 -6.70
CA GLY A 201 11.35 9.30 -6.37
C GLY A 201 10.27 9.93 -7.25
N VAL A 202 10.34 11.25 -7.48
CA VAL A 202 9.45 11.99 -8.37
C VAL A 202 9.60 11.51 -9.82
N ILE A 203 10.82 11.25 -10.28
CA ILE A 203 11.08 10.68 -11.62
C ILE A 203 10.42 9.29 -11.74
N LEU A 204 10.57 8.42 -10.74
CA LEU A 204 9.95 7.10 -10.72
C LEU A 204 8.41 7.20 -10.86
N LYS A 205 7.78 8.04 -10.04
CA LYS A 205 6.33 8.31 -10.11
C LYS A 205 5.92 8.79 -11.49
N LYS A 206 6.68 9.74 -12.06
CA LYS A 206 6.41 10.29 -13.39
C LYS A 206 6.46 9.22 -14.49
N ILE A 207 7.47 8.35 -14.49
CA ILE A 207 7.61 7.28 -15.49
C ILE A 207 6.41 6.32 -15.41
N ILE A 208 6.05 5.89 -14.19
CA ILE A 208 4.91 4.98 -13.98
C ILE A 208 3.61 5.62 -14.49
N LYS A 209 3.35 6.88 -14.13
CA LYS A 209 2.16 7.62 -14.56
C LYS A 209 2.08 7.76 -16.07
N GLN A 210 3.17 8.18 -16.72
CA GLN A 210 3.21 8.36 -18.17
C GLN A 210 3.00 7.04 -18.93
N ASN A 211 3.66 5.96 -18.48
CA ASN A 211 3.50 4.64 -19.09
C ASN A 211 2.06 4.13 -18.94
N TRP A 212 1.44 4.37 -17.80
CA TRP A 212 0.04 4.03 -17.57
C TRP A 212 -0.90 4.85 -18.47
N GLU A 213 -0.75 6.17 -18.52
CA GLU A 213 -1.58 7.06 -19.34
C GLU A 213 -1.53 6.66 -20.82
N GLN A 214 -0.32 6.46 -21.36
CA GLN A 214 -0.14 6.01 -22.73
C GLN A 214 -0.80 4.65 -22.98
N SER A 215 -0.74 3.74 -22.01
CA SER A 215 -1.31 2.40 -22.16
C SER A 215 -2.83 2.41 -22.08
N ILE A 216 -3.42 3.19 -21.17
CA ILE A 216 -4.87 3.26 -21.00
C ILE A 216 -5.54 4.05 -22.14
N GLN A 217 -4.85 5.08 -22.68
CA GLN A 217 -5.31 5.80 -23.87
C GLN A 217 -5.39 4.90 -25.10
N LYS A 218 -4.46 3.94 -25.27
CA LYS A 218 -4.53 2.91 -26.33
C LYS A 218 -5.77 2.01 -26.20
N LEU A 219 -6.38 1.92 -25.03
CA LEU A 219 -7.64 1.20 -24.79
C LEU A 219 -8.89 2.08 -25.03
N GLY A 220 -8.70 3.32 -25.47
CA GLY A 220 -9.74 4.28 -25.80
C GLY A 220 -10.20 5.16 -24.62
N PHE A 221 -9.46 5.17 -23.51
CA PHE A 221 -9.77 6.07 -22.40
C PHE A 221 -9.37 7.52 -22.71
N GLN A 222 -10.24 8.44 -22.31
CA GLN A 222 -9.93 9.86 -22.28
C GLN A 222 -9.39 10.22 -20.89
N ILE A 223 -8.24 10.89 -20.84
CA ILE A 223 -7.69 11.40 -19.58
C ILE A 223 -8.38 12.72 -19.26
N ILE A 224 -8.98 12.80 -18.08
CA ILE A 224 -9.64 14.01 -17.57
C ILE A 224 -9.03 14.40 -16.22
N GLN A 225 -9.48 15.54 -15.69
CA GLN A 225 -9.13 15.98 -14.34
C GLN A 225 -10.36 16.61 -13.69
N THR A 226 -10.72 16.16 -12.50
CA THR A 226 -11.87 16.65 -11.75
C THR A 226 -11.50 17.43 -10.50
N PRO A 227 -12.34 18.40 -10.06
CA PRO A 227 -12.09 19.16 -8.84
C PRO A 227 -12.39 18.32 -7.59
N ARG A 228 -11.58 18.51 -6.55
CA ARG A 228 -11.69 17.79 -5.26
C ARG A 228 -12.22 18.62 -4.12
N VAL A 229 -12.24 19.94 -4.31
CA VAL A 229 -12.83 20.90 -3.40
C VAL A 229 -14.14 21.36 -4.00
N LEU A 230 -15.24 21.10 -3.29
CA LEU A 230 -16.60 21.34 -3.77
C LEU A 230 -17.38 22.21 -2.78
N ASN A 231 -18.35 22.97 -3.28
CA ASN A 231 -19.23 23.79 -2.46
C ASN A 231 -20.34 22.96 -1.77
N LYS A 232 -20.79 23.33 -0.56
CA LYS A 232 -21.85 22.64 0.22
C LYS A 232 -23.13 22.43 -0.58
N SER A 233 -23.46 23.35 -1.50
CA SER A 233 -24.64 23.24 -2.36
C SER A 233 -24.68 21.93 -3.16
N PHE A 234 -23.52 21.33 -3.43
CA PHE A 234 -23.39 20.03 -4.08
C PHE A 234 -24.04 18.89 -3.28
N GLU A 235 -24.01 18.96 -1.95
CA GLU A 235 -24.54 17.90 -1.07
C GLU A 235 -26.07 17.82 -1.09
N LYS A 236 -26.74 18.96 -1.27
CA LYS A 236 -28.21 19.08 -1.17
C LYS A 236 -28.96 18.22 -2.22
N GLY A 237 -28.25 17.63 -3.18
CA GLY A 237 -28.79 16.91 -4.34
C GLY A 237 -28.76 15.37 -4.32
N LYS A 238 -28.79 14.68 -3.15
CA LYS A 238 -28.89 13.19 -2.92
C LYS A 238 -27.63 12.47 -2.39
N GLN A 239 -26.61 13.15 -1.88
CA GLN A 239 -25.27 12.56 -1.67
C GLN A 239 -24.87 12.35 -0.20
N LYS A 240 -25.67 11.62 0.58
CA LYS A 240 -25.38 11.34 2.01
C LYS A 240 -24.17 10.41 2.26
N THR A 241 -23.55 9.85 1.21
CA THR A 241 -22.55 8.77 1.31
C THR A 241 -21.15 9.16 0.84
N LEU A 242 -20.90 10.45 0.60
CA LEU A 242 -19.55 10.93 0.30
C LEU A 242 -18.73 11.03 1.58
N GLU A 243 -17.62 10.29 1.64
CA GLU A 243 -16.55 10.59 2.58
C GLU A 243 -16.00 11.99 2.24
N LYS A 244 -16.02 12.86 3.24
CA LYS A 244 -15.72 14.27 3.09
C LYS A 244 -15.08 14.84 4.34
N GLU A 245 -14.21 15.80 4.12
CA GLU A 245 -13.59 16.60 5.16
C GLU A 245 -13.97 18.06 4.93
N TRP A 246 -14.55 18.68 5.95
CA TRP A 246 -14.97 20.07 5.90
C TRP A 246 -13.78 20.96 6.23
N PHE A 247 -13.58 22.02 5.44
CA PHE A 247 -12.71 23.10 5.88
C PHE A 247 -13.46 23.90 6.95
N GLU A 248 -12.79 24.20 8.06
CA GLU A 248 -13.36 25.03 9.15
C GLU A 248 -13.88 26.36 8.60
N ASP A 249 -15.07 26.76 9.05
CA ASP A 249 -15.77 27.99 8.66
C ASP A 249 -15.92 28.24 7.15
N SER A 250 -15.87 27.18 6.34
CA SER A 250 -15.93 27.26 4.88
C SER A 250 -17.24 26.74 4.31
N GLU A 251 -17.67 27.27 3.16
CA GLU A 251 -18.71 26.66 2.32
C GLU A 251 -18.19 25.51 1.45
N TYR A 252 -16.93 25.13 1.58
CA TYR A 252 -16.31 24.09 0.78
C TYR A 252 -15.97 22.84 1.61
N PHE A 253 -15.94 21.70 0.94
CA PHE A 253 -15.41 20.45 1.49
C PHE A 253 -14.46 19.81 0.50
N TYR A 254 -13.52 19.04 1.05
CA TYR A 254 -12.66 18.16 0.30
C TYR A 254 -13.27 16.76 0.24
N THR A 255 -13.19 16.11 -0.92
CA THR A 255 -13.56 14.70 -1.08
C THR A 255 -12.56 13.97 -1.96
N GLN A 256 -12.33 12.72 -1.60
CA GLN A 256 -11.38 11.86 -2.29
C GLN A 256 -12.04 10.98 -3.34
N ASN A 257 -13.36 10.85 -3.25
CA ASN A 257 -14.13 9.99 -4.12
C ASN A 257 -14.34 10.67 -5.47
N LEU A 258 -13.63 10.25 -6.51
CA LEU A 258 -13.75 10.86 -7.84
C LEU A 258 -14.96 10.38 -8.65
N LYS A 259 -15.59 9.30 -8.19
CA LYS A 259 -16.60 8.54 -8.93
C LYS A 259 -17.82 9.39 -9.31
N PHE A 260 -18.23 10.30 -8.42
CA PHE A 260 -19.33 11.21 -8.70
C PHE A 260 -18.98 12.21 -9.81
N ALA A 261 -17.72 12.68 -9.86
CA ALA A 261 -17.32 13.71 -10.81
C ALA A 261 -17.28 13.11 -12.22
N HIS A 262 -16.82 11.87 -12.35
CA HIS A 262 -16.93 11.06 -13.55
C HIS A 262 -18.38 10.86 -14.01
N ALA A 263 -19.28 10.51 -13.08
CA ALA A 263 -20.71 10.38 -13.37
C ALA A 263 -21.35 11.69 -13.86
N LEU A 264 -21.00 12.82 -13.23
CA LEU A 264 -21.49 14.13 -13.65
C LEU A 264 -20.91 14.57 -15.00
N TYR A 265 -19.65 14.27 -15.26
CA TYR A 265 -19.04 14.53 -16.56
C TYR A 265 -19.75 13.74 -17.66
N PHE A 266 -20.08 12.46 -17.43
CA PHE A 266 -20.94 11.70 -18.33
C PHE A 266 -22.28 12.40 -18.58
N LYS A 267 -22.97 12.79 -17.49
CA LYS A 267 -24.29 13.45 -17.53
C LYS A 267 -24.29 14.85 -18.18
N SER A 268 -23.15 15.54 -18.17
CA SER A 268 -23.02 16.92 -18.67
C SER A 268 -23.35 17.09 -20.15
N LYS A 269 -23.35 15.99 -20.93
CA LYS A 269 -23.66 15.97 -22.36
C LYS A 269 -24.72 14.92 -22.62
N LYS A 270 -25.63 15.20 -23.56
CA LYS A 270 -26.50 14.16 -24.12
C LYS A 270 -25.62 13.11 -24.79
N ARG A 271 -25.92 11.83 -24.53
CA ARG A 271 -25.20 10.68 -25.09
C ARG A 271 -26.18 9.77 -25.81
N SER A 272 -25.75 9.23 -26.93
CA SER A 272 -26.44 8.18 -27.67
C SER A 272 -25.75 6.82 -27.45
N TYR A 273 -26.39 5.74 -27.88
CA TYR A 273 -25.80 4.40 -27.85
C TYR A 273 -24.50 4.30 -28.65
N LEU A 274 -24.28 5.19 -29.64
CA LEU A 274 -23.05 5.25 -30.44
C LEU A 274 -21.87 5.86 -29.67
N ASP A 275 -22.13 6.63 -28.61
CA ASP A 275 -21.10 7.19 -27.75
C ASP A 275 -20.57 6.16 -26.72
N LEU A 276 -21.20 4.99 -26.63
CA LEU A 276 -20.84 3.92 -25.70
C LEU A 276 -20.03 2.82 -26.41
N PRO A 277 -18.99 2.26 -25.78
CA PRO A 277 -18.55 2.52 -24.41
C PRO A 277 -17.81 3.86 -24.27
N PHE A 278 -18.21 4.66 -23.28
CA PHE A 278 -17.55 5.93 -22.96
C PHE A 278 -16.56 5.70 -21.80
N LYS A 279 -15.28 5.98 -22.03
CA LYS A 279 -14.17 5.61 -21.14
C LYS A 279 -13.43 6.85 -20.67
N ILE A 280 -13.35 7.03 -19.36
CA ILE A 280 -12.61 8.15 -18.74
C ILE A 280 -11.73 7.65 -17.60
N ALA A 281 -10.58 8.28 -17.45
CA ALA A 281 -9.59 7.96 -16.43
C ALA A 281 -8.94 9.23 -15.92
N GLU A 282 -8.50 9.23 -14.66
CA GLU A 282 -7.69 10.32 -14.11
C GLU A 282 -6.70 9.83 -13.06
N TRP A 283 -5.58 10.54 -12.94
CA TRP A 283 -4.71 10.46 -11.78
C TRP A 283 -5.17 11.47 -10.73
N THR A 284 -5.07 11.07 -9.47
CA THR A 284 -5.40 11.93 -8.35
C THR A 284 -4.45 11.72 -7.19
N GLN A 285 -4.60 12.60 -6.21
CA GLN A 285 -3.98 12.44 -4.91
C GLN A 285 -5.02 11.91 -3.93
N GLY A 286 -4.61 11.43 -2.77
CA GLY A 286 -5.48 10.88 -1.74
C GLY A 286 -4.89 11.19 -0.38
N ILE A 287 -5.75 11.17 0.64
CA ILE A 287 -5.32 11.33 2.03
C ILE A 287 -5.95 10.20 2.85
N SER A 288 -5.19 9.46 3.64
CA SER A 288 -5.76 8.49 4.58
C SER A 288 -5.60 9.03 5.97
N LEU A 289 -6.70 9.56 6.53
CA LEU A 289 -6.78 9.85 7.97
C LEU A 289 -7.10 8.60 8.80
N LYS A 290 -7.12 7.43 8.15
CA LYS A 290 -7.33 6.17 8.84
C LYS A 290 -6.11 5.90 9.71
N GLU A 291 -6.34 5.75 11.00
CA GLU A 291 -5.32 5.23 11.90
C GLU A 291 -5.02 3.78 11.52
N TYR A 292 -3.79 3.55 11.07
CA TYR A 292 -3.30 2.22 10.80
C TYR A 292 -2.65 1.66 12.06
N PRO A 293 -3.06 0.47 12.51
CA PRO A 293 -2.55 -0.09 13.76
C PRO A 293 -1.03 -0.36 13.73
N MET A 294 -0.47 -0.40 12.53
CA MET A 294 0.97 -0.55 12.31
C MET A 294 1.42 0.33 11.16
N ARG A 295 2.51 1.04 11.42
CA ARG A 295 3.21 1.83 10.41
C ARG A 295 3.90 0.89 9.43
N LYS A 296 3.55 1.01 8.15
CA LYS A 296 4.07 0.14 7.07
C LYS A 296 4.56 0.95 5.87
N GLY A 297 4.92 2.20 6.12
CA GLY A 297 5.37 3.14 5.12
C GLY A 297 4.47 3.24 3.91
N LEU A 298 5.05 3.04 2.73
CA LEU A 298 4.34 3.22 1.47
C LEU A 298 3.19 2.22 1.27
N TYR A 299 3.04 1.21 2.15
CA TYR A 299 1.84 0.38 2.20
C TYR A 299 0.62 1.05 2.85
N HIS A 300 0.86 1.92 3.84
CA HIS A 300 -0.14 2.70 4.56
C HIS A 300 0.19 4.20 4.49
N PRO A 301 0.31 4.78 3.29
CA PRO A 301 0.68 6.18 3.15
C PRO A 301 -0.45 7.08 3.64
N ILE A 302 -0.09 8.16 4.35
CA ILE A 302 -1.07 9.18 4.77
C ILE A 302 -1.44 10.05 3.58
N SER A 303 -0.48 10.46 2.75
CA SER A 303 -0.74 11.13 1.47
C SER A 303 -0.22 10.26 0.34
N PHE A 304 -1.03 10.05 -0.68
CA PHE A 304 -0.72 9.11 -1.75
C PHE A 304 -1.27 9.56 -3.09
N GLU A 305 -0.83 8.90 -4.15
CA GLU A 305 -1.37 9.08 -5.49
C GLU A 305 -2.03 7.79 -5.96
N CYS A 306 -3.15 7.92 -6.66
CA CYS A 306 -3.88 6.80 -7.22
C CYS A 306 -4.50 7.19 -8.56
N GLU A 307 -4.92 6.20 -9.32
CA GLU A 307 -5.74 6.42 -10.52
C GLU A 307 -7.15 5.86 -10.31
N GLU A 308 -8.09 6.44 -11.03
CA GLU A 308 -9.46 5.98 -11.07
C GLU A 308 -9.95 6.00 -12.52
N ALA A 309 -10.53 4.89 -12.98
CA ALA A 309 -11.04 4.75 -14.32
C ALA A 309 -12.49 4.23 -14.32
N HIS A 310 -13.33 4.83 -15.16
CA HIS A 310 -14.74 4.46 -15.30
C HIS A 310 -15.07 4.21 -16.77
N ILE A 311 -15.82 3.13 -17.02
CA ILE A 311 -16.41 2.87 -18.33
C ILE A 311 -17.92 2.86 -18.18
N PHE A 312 -18.58 3.69 -18.98
CA PHE A 312 -20.03 3.67 -19.15
C PHE A 312 -20.33 2.81 -20.37
N CYS A 313 -21.09 1.74 -20.17
CA CYS A 313 -21.38 0.72 -21.18
C CYS A 313 -22.88 0.60 -21.44
N ASN A 314 -23.23 0.17 -22.65
CA ASN A 314 -24.50 -0.51 -22.89
C ASN A 314 -24.34 -2.01 -22.52
N PRO A 315 -25.44 -2.77 -22.32
CA PRO A 315 -25.35 -4.17 -21.91
C PRO A 315 -24.56 -5.10 -22.84
N SER A 316 -24.47 -4.79 -24.14
CA SER A 316 -23.79 -5.65 -25.11
C SER A 316 -22.26 -5.44 -25.12
N SER A 317 -21.76 -4.30 -24.65
CA SER A 317 -20.32 -4.02 -24.58
C SER A 317 -19.65 -4.45 -23.28
N VAL A 318 -20.42 -4.72 -22.21
CA VAL A 318 -19.88 -5.00 -20.86
C VAL A 318 -18.83 -6.10 -20.85
N GLU A 319 -19.14 -7.27 -21.41
CA GLU A 319 -18.23 -8.42 -21.35
C GLU A 319 -16.90 -8.15 -22.07
N LYS A 320 -16.95 -7.52 -23.24
CA LYS A 320 -15.77 -7.13 -24.01
C LYS A 320 -14.90 -6.15 -23.21
N GLU A 321 -15.53 -5.17 -22.56
CA GLU A 321 -14.81 -4.17 -21.78
C GLU A 321 -14.21 -4.76 -20.50
N LEU A 322 -14.89 -5.69 -19.82
CA LEU A 322 -14.33 -6.44 -18.70
C LEU A 322 -13.11 -7.27 -19.14
N ILE A 323 -13.19 -8.00 -20.25
CA ILE A 323 -12.08 -8.81 -20.78
C ILE A 323 -10.88 -7.90 -21.12
N SER A 324 -11.11 -6.82 -21.87
CA SER A 324 -10.06 -5.86 -22.25
C SER A 324 -9.36 -5.26 -21.01
N SER A 325 -10.15 -4.90 -20.00
CA SER A 325 -9.64 -4.27 -18.77
C SER A 325 -8.88 -5.28 -17.89
N LEU A 326 -9.36 -6.51 -17.77
CA LEU A 326 -8.64 -7.58 -17.06
C LEU A 326 -7.34 -7.98 -17.78
N GLN A 327 -7.32 -8.00 -19.11
CA GLN A 327 -6.09 -8.22 -19.88
C GLN A 327 -5.06 -7.13 -19.61
N PHE A 328 -5.49 -5.88 -19.54
CA PHE A 328 -4.63 -4.75 -19.20
C PHE A 328 -4.02 -4.89 -17.80
N ILE A 329 -4.85 -5.15 -16.79
CA ILE A 329 -4.39 -5.36 -15.41
C ILE A 329 -3.43 -6.55 -15.32
N LYS A 330 -3.73 -7.67 -15.99
CA LYS A 330 -2.87 -8.85 -16.04
C LYS A 330 -1.53 -8.56 -16.71
N LYS A 331 -1.52 -7.75 -17.77
CA LYS A 331 -0.28 -7.31 -18.45
C LYS A 331 0.58 -6.48 -17.51
N ILE A 332 -0.01 -5.54 -16.76
CA ILE A 332 0.72 -4.75 -15.75
C ILE A 332 1.33 -5.66 -14.68
N ALA A 333 0.54 -6.56 -14.09
CA ALA A 333 1.03 -7.48 -13.08
C ALA A 333 2.18 -8.37 -13.59
N LYS A 334 2.11 -8.79 -14.87
CA LYS A 334 3.17 -9.56 -15.52
C LYS A 334 4.45 -8.74 -15.75
N ILE A 335 4.33 -7.49 -16.24
CA ILE A 335 5.48 -6.61 -16.48
C ILE A 335 6.23 -6.29 -15.17
N LEU A 336 5.47 -6.05 -14.10
CA LEU A 336 6.05 -5.83 -12.77
C LEU A 336 6.46 -7.15 -12.09
N ASP A 337 6.07 -8.29 -12.69
CA ASP A 337 6.33 -9.66 -12.27
C ASP A 337 5.87 -9.92 -10.82
N PHE A 338 4.71 -9.38 -10.45
CA PHE A 338 4.12 -9.57 -9.13
C PHE A 338 3.32 -10.87 -9.05
N GLU A 339 3.57 -11.65 -8.00
CA GLU A 339 2.69 -12.76 -7.61
C GLU A 339 1.32 -12.17 -7.23
N SER A 340 0.29 -12.56 -7.96
CA SER A 340 -1.05 -11.98 -7.86
C SER A 340 -2.06 -12.99 -7.33
N HIS A 341 -2.93 -12.53 -6.43
CA HIS A 341 -4.06 -13.28 -5.88
C HIS A 341 -5.37 -12.57 -6.20
N TYR A 342 -6.35 -13.29 -6.71
CA TYR A 342 -7.62 -12.74 -7.17
C TYR A 342 -8.73 -13.10 -6.19
N ILE A 343 -9.43 -12.09 -5.66
CA ILE A 343 -10.53 -12.27 -4.71
C ILE A 343 -11.80 -11.64 -5.29
N MET A 344 -12.84 -12.46 -5.44
CA MET A 344 -14.16 -12.02 -5.89
C MET A 344 -15.04 -11.66 -4.69
N ARG A 345 -15.54 -10.43 -4.66
CA ARG A 345 -16.47 -9.89 -3.68
C ARG A 345 -17.88 -9.96 -4.27
N LEU A 346 -18.73 -10.78 -3.64
CA LEU A 346 -20.10 -11.05 -4.09
C LEU A 346 -21.15 -10.25 -3.30
N ARG A 347 -22.41 -10.41 -3.68
CA ARG A 347 -23.57 -9.77 -3.06
C ARG A 347 -23.67 -10.06 -1.56
N GLY A 348 -23.84 -9.00 -0.76
CA GLY A 348 -24.19 -9.11 0.66
C GLY A 348 -25.69 -9.05 0.95
N PRO A 349 -26.10 -9.28 2.22
CA PRO A 349 -27.51 -9.13 2.64
C PRO A 349 -28.05 -7.71 2.41
N LYS A 350 -27.20 -6.69 2.63
CA LYS A 350 -27.47 -5.29 2.25
C LYS A 350 -26.79 -5.01 0.91
N HIS A 351 -27.56 -4.74 -0.14
CA HIS A 351 -27.05 -4.44 -1.47
C HIS A 351 -27.96 -3.47 -2.23
N ILE A 352 -27.40 -2.82 -3.25
CA ILE A 352 -28.09 -1.91 -4.18
C ILE A 352 -28.40 -2.67 -5.48
N GLY A 353 -29.52 -2.35 -6.13
CA GLY A 353 -29.97 -2.98 -7.36
C GLY A 353 -30.77 -4.28 -7.15
N SER A 354 -31.37 -4.79 -8.22
CA SER A 354 -32.18 -6.02 -8.19
C SER A 354 -31.34 -7.29 -8.18
N LEU A 355 -31.91 -8.40 -7.67
CA LEU A 355 -31.25 -9.71 -7.70
C LEU A 355 -30.86 -10.11 -9.13
N GLU A 356 -31.74 -9.85 -10.10
CA GLU A 356 -31.48 -10.14 -11.52
C GLU A 356 -30.28 -9.36 -12.07
N ALA A 357 -30.15 -8.08 -11.70
CA ALA A 357 -29.00 -7.25 -12.11
C ALA A 357 -27.69 -7.81 -11.54
N TRP A 358 -27.69 -8.25 -10.28
CA TRP A 358 -26.55 -8.92 -9.65
C TRP A 358 -26.20 -10.22 -10.34
N ASP A 359 -27.17 -11.10 -10.60
CA ASP A 359 -26.94 -12.39 -11.24
C ASP A 359 -26.38 -12.20 -12.67
N LYS A 360 -26.78 -11.14 -13.37
CA LYS A 360 -26.23 -10.76 -14.67
C LYS A 360 -24.79 -10.21 -14.55
N ALA A 361 -24.55 -9.32 -13.61
CA ALA A 361 -23.25 -8.72 -13.37
C ALA A 361 -22.18 -9.73 -12.94
N GLU A 362 -22.54 -10.66 -12.04
CA GLU A 362 -21.66 -11.75 -11.66
C GLU A 362 -21.33 -12.67 -12.83
N ARG A 363 -22.31 -12.97 -13.69
CA ARG A 363 -22.09 -13.77 -14.90
C ARG A 363 -21.09 -13.10 -15.83
N TRP A 364 -21.22 -11.80 -16.09
CA TRP A 364 -20.27 -11.09 -16.95
C TRP A 364 -18.83 -11.17 -16.42
N ILE A 365 -18.62 -10.94 -15.12
CA ILE A 365 -17.27 -11.04 -14.52
C ILE A 365 -16.77 -12.49 -14.58
N LYS A 366 -17.62 -13.48 -14.25
CA LYS A 366 -17.25 -14.91 -14.31
C LYS A 366 -16.88 -15.35 -15.74
N THR A 367 -17.62 -14.91 -16.76
CA THR A 367 -17.29 -15.18 -18.15
C THR A 367 -15.94 -14.56 -18.53
N ALA A 368 -15.71 -13.29 -18.17
CA ALA A 368 -14.44 -12.63 -18.45
C ALA A 368 -13.24 -13.34 -17.80
N LEU A 369 -13.39 -13.79 -16.55
CA LEU A 369 -12.39 -14.58 -15.82
C LEU A 369 -12.13 -15.93 -16.50
N SER A 370 -13.18 -16.65 -16.89
CA SER A 370 -13.09 -17.93 -17.59
C SER A 370 -12.37 -17.79 -18.93
N THR A 371 -12.72 -16.76 -19.72
CA THR A 371 -12.08 -16.48 -21.02
C THR A 371 -10.59 -16.24 -20.90
N LEU A 372 -10.13 -15.66 -19.79
CA LEU A 372 -8.71 -15.35 -19.54
C LEU A 372 -7.98 -16.42 -18.72
N GLY A 373 -8.67 -17.50 -18.36
CA GLY A 373 -8.14 -18.58 -17.53
C GLY A 373 -7.69 -18.11 -16.13
N ILE A 374 -8.36 -17.11 -15.57
CA ILE A 374 -8.01 -16.53 -14.26
C ILE A 374 -8.74 -17.30 -13.15
N GLN A 375 -7.96 -17.88 -12.24
CA GLN A 375 -8.48 -18.49 -11.01
C GLN A 375 -8.70 -17.41 -9.95
N TYR A 376 -9.75 -17.57 -9.14
CA TYR A 376 -10.09 -16.62 -8.08
C TYR A 376 -10.67 -17.33 -6.86
N GLU A 377 -10.56 -16.69 -5.71
CA GLU A 377 -11.20 -17.11 -4.46
C GLU A 377 -12.40 -16.22 -4.14
N LEU A 378 -13.34 -16.73 -3.34
CA LEU A 378 -14.43 -15.93 -2.82
C LEU A 378 -13.99 -15.19 -1.57
N GLY A 379 -14.19 -13.88 -1.56
CA GLY A 379 -13.92 -13.05 -0.40
C GLY A 379 -14.96 -13.25 0.71
N ASP A 380 -14.51 -13.11 1.95
CA ASP A 380 -15.31 -13.13 3.18
C ASP A 380 -16.23 -11.90 3.32
N LYS A 381 -15.73 -10.73 2.89
CA LYS A 381 -16.48 -9.46 2.93
C LYS A 381 -17.34 -9.31 1.68
N PRO A 382 -18.65 -9.08 1.81
CA PRO A 382 -19.51 -8.84 0.65
C PRO A 382 -19.33 -7.41 0.11
N SER A 383 -19.65 -7.24 -1.17
CA SER A 383 -19.84 -5.94 -1.81
C SER A 383 -21.31 -5.51 -1.72
N GLN A 384 -21.54 -4.20 -1.56
CA GLN A 384 -22.89 -3.61 -1.49
C GLN A 384 -23.32 -2.95 -2.80
N GLU A 385 -22.38 -2.55 -3.65
CA GLU A 385 -22.64 -1.68 -4.81
C GLU A 385 -22.61 -2.41 -6.16
N GLY A 386 -22.20 -3.67 -6.14
CA GLY A 386 -22.07 -4.54 -7.30
C GLY A 386 -20.87 -5.48 -7.16
N PRO A 387 -20.78 -6.53 -7.98
CA PRO A 387 -19.71 -7.51 -7.86
C PRO A 387 -18.36 -6.88 -8.23
N LYS A 388 -17.32 -7.22 -7.46
CA LYS A 388 -15.98 -6.64 -7.59
C LYS A 388 -14.92 -7.73 -7.50
N LEU A 389 -13.99 -7.71 -8.44
CA LEU A 389 -12.78 -8.52 -8.43
C LEU A 389 -11.62 -7.66 -7.93
N GLU A 390 -11.00 -8.09 -6.83
CA GLU A 390 -9.83 -7.47 -6.23
C GLU A 390 -8.58 -8.29 -6.56
N LEU A 391 -7.50 -7.62 -6.94
CA LEU A 391 -6.20 -8.22 -7.20
C LEU A 391 -5.21 -7.75 -6.14
N TYR A 392 -4.64 -8.71 -5.44
CA TYR A 392 -3.64 -8.47 -4.42
C TYR A 392 -2.25 -8.89 -4.90
N PHE A 393 -1.26 -8.04 -4.65
CA PHE A 393 0.15 -8.32 -4.92
C PHE A 393 0.86 -8.71 -3.64
N LYS A 394 1.71 -9.73 -3.74
CA LYS A 394 2.48 -10.22 -2.61
C LYS A 394 3.77 -9.43 -2.44
N ASN A 395 4.04 -8.96 -1.22
CA ASN A 395 5.30 -8.30 -0.88
C ASN A 395 6.43 -9.30 -0.53
N SER A 396 7.63 -8.79 -0.27
CA SER A 396 8.78 -9.66 0.04
C SER A 396 8.67 -10.41 1.37
N LEU A 397 7.80 -9.96 2.28
CA LEU A 397 7.48 -10.66 3.53
C LEU A 397 6.46 -11.79 3.33
N GLY A 398 5.68 -11.74 2.24
CA GLY A 398 4.63 -12.70 1.91
C GLY A 398 3.21 -12.24 2.24
N GLU A 399 3.01 -10.95 2.52
CA GLU A 399 1.71 -10.31 2.75
C GLU A 399 1.08 -9.88 1.42
N TYR A 400 -0.24 -9.87 1.37
CA TYR A 400 -1.01 -9.51 0.19
C TYR A 400 -1.58 -8.09 0.31
N TRP A 401 -1.22 -7.23 -0.63
CA TRP A 401 -1.63 -5.84 -0.70
C TRP A 401 -2.53 -5.59 -1.89
N LEU A 402 -3.67 -4.92 -1.69
CA LEU A 402 -4.56 -4.57 -2.79
C LEU A 402 -3.79 -3.67 -3.77
N GLY A 403 -3.69 -4.12 -5.01
CA GLY A 403 -2.95 -3.43 -6.07
C GLY A 403 -3.82 -2.98 -7.23
N ALA A 404 -4.86 -3.76 -7.57
CA ALA A 404 -5.80 -3.44 -8.63
C ALA A 404 -7.21 -3.95 -8.28
N TYR A 405 -8.23 -3.40 -8.92
CA TYR A 405 -9.57 -3.96 -8.89
C TYR A 405 -10.33 -3.67 -10.17
N LEU A 406 -11.36 -4.47 -10.42
CA LEU A 406 -12.34 -4.25 -11.46
C LEU A 406 -13.71 -4.69 -10.98
N GLY A 407 -14.74 -3.88 -11.20
CA GLY A 407 -16.08 -4.19 -10.73
C GLY A 407 -17.17 -3.46 -11.50
N ILE A 408 -18.41 -3.81 -11.18
CA ILE A 408 -19.61 -3.14 -11.68
C ILE A 408 -20.18 -2.31 -10.53
N ASN A 409 -20.50 -1.04 -10.77
CA ASN A 409 -21.13 -0.16 -9.78
C ASN A 409 -22.56 0.21 -10.19
N PHE A 410 -23.54 -0.31 -9.47
CA PHE A 410 -24.95 0.01 -9.65
C PHE A 410 -25.33 1.35 -9.02
N ARG A 411 -24.68 1.74 -7.93
CA ARG A 411 -24.97 2.97 -7.18
C ARG A 411 -24.80 4.20 -8.06
N LEU A 412 -23.70 4.33 -8.79
CA LEU A 412 -23.39 5.56 -9.54
C LEU A 412 -24.47 5.89 -10.59
N ALA A 413 -24.88 4.90 -11.37
CA ALA A 413 -25.87 5.11 -12.41
C ALA A 413 -27.26 5.48 -11.84
N GLU A 414 -27.65 4.86 -10.73
CA GLU A 414 -28.92 5.13 -10.02
C GLU A 414 -28.90 6.48 -9.31
N GLN A 415 -27.84 6.75 -8.54
CA GLN A 415 -27.70 7.94 -7.71
C GLN A 415 -27.69 9.22 -8.55
N PHE A 416 -27.03 9.20 -9.70
CA PHE A 416 -26.90 10.35 -10.58
C PHE A 416 -27.94 10.37 -11.71
N ASP A 417 -28.84 9.39 -11.77
CA ASP A 417 -29.82 9.22 -12.86
C ASP A 417 -29.15 9.40 -14.23
N LEU A 418 -28.14 8.56 -14.46
CA LEU A 418 -27.39 8.57 -15.71
C LEU A 418 -28.23 7.92 -16.80
N GLN A 419 -28.26 8.54 -17.97
CA GLN A 419 -29.05 8.05 -19.10
C GLN A 419 -28.34 8.29 -20.42
N TYR A 420 -28.61 7.44 -21.40
CA TYR A 420 -28.23 7.61 -22.79
C TYR A 420 -29.42 7.26 -23.69
N GLN A 421 -29.45 7.81 -24.90
CA GLN A 421 -30.50 7.55 -25.88
C GLN A 421 -30.16 6.29 -26.69
N GLU A 422 -31.02 5.29 -26.64
CA GLU A 422 -30.90 4.05 -27.40
C GLU A 422 -31.40 4.23 -28.84
N LYS A 423 -31.13 3.25 -29.74
CA LYS A 423 -31.53 3.32 -31.16
C LYS A 423 -33.04 3.53 -31.38
N ASN A 424 -33.87 3.11 -30.43
CA ASN A 424 -35.32 3.26 -30.44
C ASN A 424 -35.82 4.55 -29.77
N ASP A 425 -34.93 5.52 -29.53
CA ASP A 425 -35.19 6.78 -28.83
C ASP A 425 -35.57 6.64 -27.34
N GLU A 426 -35.54 5.44 -26.78
CA GLU A 426 -35.74 5.24 -25.35
C GLU A 426 -34.50 5.67 -24.56
N MET A 427 -34.73 6.32 -23.42
CA MET A 427 -33.66 6.63 -22.48
C MET A 427 -33.34 5.39 -21.64
N GLN A 428 -32.10 4.91 -21.74
CA GLN A 428 -31.60 3.74 -21.04
C GLN A 428 -30.51 4.14 -20.04
N ARG A 429 -30.38 3.38 -18.95
CA ARG A 429 -29.35 3.60 -17.93
C ARG A 429 -28.05 2.87 -18.34
N PRO A 430 -26.88 3.52 -18.34
CA PRO A 430 -25.63 2.84 -18.63
C PRO A 430 -25.22 1.94 -17.47
N ILE A 431 -24.47 0.89 -17.78
CA ILE A 431 -23.75 0.07 -16.80
C ILE A 431 -22.41 0.72 -16.56
N VAL A 432 -22.04 0.93 -15.30
CA VAL A 432 -20.78 1.58 -14.92
C VAL A 432 -19.80 0.53 -14.46
N LEU A 433 -18.68 0.41 -15.17
CA LEU A 433 -17.54 -0.39 -14.76
C LEU A 433 -16.54 0.52 -14.03
N GLU A 434 -16.07 0.07 -12.88
CA GLU A 434 -15.00 0.72 -12.13
C GLU A 434 -13.73 -0.10 -12.27
N ILE A 435 -12.64 0.58 -12.63
CA ILE A 435 -11.35 -0.05 -12.87
C ILE A 435 -10.30 0.76 -12.14
N SER A 436 -9.44 0.04 -11.44
CA SER A 436 -8.16 0.57 -10.98
C SER A 436 -7.08 -0.46 -11.26
N SER A 437 -6.05 -0.04 -11.99
CA SER A 437 -4.82 -0.79 -12.27
C SER A 437 -3.75 -0.60 -11.19
N PHE A 438 -3.77 0.56 -10.53
CA PHE A 438 -2.86 0.95 -9.47
C PHE A 438 -3.66 1.66 -8.38
N THR A 439 -4.27 0.89 -7.48
CA THR A 439 -5.14 1.45 -6.43
C THR A 439 -4.44 2.53 -5.63
N VAL A 440 -3.14 2.36 -5.37
CA VAL A 440 -2.26 3.35 -4.75
C VAL A 440 -0.88 3.15 -5.36
N VAL A 441 -0.34 4.14 -6.07
CA VAL A 441 0.96 4.00 -6.75
C VAL A 441 2.11 3.89 -5.76
N ASP A 442 2.00 4.51 -4.59
CA ASP A 442 2.99 4.45 -3.52
C ASP A 442 3.19 2.98 -3.07
N ARG A 443 2.11 2.18 -2.97
CA ARG A 443 2.20 0.74 -2.67
C ARG A 443 2.93 -0.03 -3.76
N ILE A 444 2.69 0.31 -5.02
CA ILE A 444 3.35 -0.32 -6.16
C ILE A 444 4.85 -0.02 -6.12
N ILE A 445 5.22 1.22 -5.80
CA ILE A 445 6.62 1.61 -5.62
C ILE A 445 7.25 0.87 -4.44
N ALA A 446 6.53 0.69 -3.32
CA ALA A 446 7.00 -0.11 -2.19
C ALA A 446 7.37 -1.55 -2.64
N LEU A 447 6.47 -2.20 -3.37
CA LEU A 447 6.68 -3.53 -3.93
C LEU A 447 7.87 -3.56 -4.91
N LEU A 448 8.02 -2.54 -5.75
CA LEU A 448 9.14 -2.41 -6.69
C LEU A 448 10.47 -2.21 -5.98
N ILE A 449 10.53 -1.42 -4.91
CA ILE A 449 11.75 -1.23 -4.11
C ILE A 449 12.16 -2.55 -3.47
N GLU A 450 11.23 -3.24 -2.81
CA GLU A 450 11.51 -4.50 -2.11
C GLU A 450 11.97 -5.61 -3.04
N LYS A 451 11.39 -5.67 -4.23
CA LYS A 451 11.72 -6.67 -5.24
C LYS A 451 12.97 -6.32 -6.05
N GLY A 452 13.14 -5.04 -6.37
CA GLY A 452 14.11 -4.51 -7.33
C GLY A 452 13.40 -3.78 -8.48
N ILE A 453 13.72 -2.50 -8.67
CA ILE A 453 13.11 -1.66 -9.71
C ILE A 453 13.63 -2.11 -11.10
N PRO A 454 12.76 -2.40 -12.07
CA PRO A 454 13.16 -2.72 -13.44
C PRO A 454 13.97 -1.59 -14.09
N PHE A 455 14.86 -1.94 -15.02
CA PHE A 455 15.72 -0.97 -15.73
C PHE A 455 14.91 0.13 -16.45
N SER A 456 13.76 -0.21 -17.02
CA SER A 456 12.87 0.75 -17.68
C SER A 456 12.26 1.77 -16.73
N LEU A 457 12.13 1.45 -15.44
CA LEU A 457 11.54 2.31 -14.41
C LEU A 457 12.58 3.00 -13.52
N ILE A 458 13.81 2.51 -13.46
CA ILE A 458 14.79 3.02 -12.50
C ILE A 458 15.14 4.49 -12.79
N PRO A 459 15.12 5.40 -11.79
CA PRO A 459 15.30 6.84 -12.02
C PRO A 459 16.67 7.23 -12.56
N SER A 460 17.70 6.44 -12.26
CA SER A 460 19.06 6.61 -12.80
C SER A 460 19.52 5.25 -13.32
N GLN A 461 19.47 5.09 -14.64
CA GLN A 461 19.93 3.88 -15.33
C GLN A 461 21.46 3.81 -15.35
N VAL A 462 22.09 4.98 -15.45
CA VAL A 462 23.54 5.13 -15.53
C VAL A 462 23.99 6.26 -14.61
N LYS A 463 25.12 6.10 -13.90
CA LYS A 463 25.78 7.17 -13.15
C LYS A 463 27.20 7.39 -13.67
N VAL A 464 27.48 8.60 -14.16
CA VAL A 464 28.80 8.99 -14.65
C VAL A 464 29.62 9.60 -13.51
N VAL A 465 30.78 9.03 -13.26
CA VAL A 465 31.66 9.37 -12.15
C VAL A 465 33.00 9.84 -12.69
N SER A 466 33.38 11.08 -12.40
CA SER A 466 34.74 11.55 -12.69
C SER A 466 35.71 11.02 -11.62
N VAL A 467 36.88 10.55 -12.06
CA VAL A 467 37.96 10.11 -11.15
C VAL A 467 38.62 11.30 -10.45
N GLY A 468 38.66 12.46 -11.09
CA GLY A 468 39.15 13.70 -10.50
C GLY A 468 38.60 14.92 -11.23
N VAL A 469 38.90 16.10 -10.70
CA VAL A 469 38.39 17.39 -11.18
C VAL A 469 38.79 17.66 -12.64
N LYS A 470 39.99 17.22 -13.06
CA LYS A 470 40.51 17.43 -14.42
C LYS A 470 39.67 16.73 -15.50
N GLN A 471 38.95 15.66 -15.16
CA GLN A 471 38.17 14.84 -16.10
C GLN A 471 36.70 15.27 -16.19
N ILE A 472 36.26 16.30 -15.44
CA ILE A 472 34.85 16.70 -15.38
C ILE A 472 34.32 17.07 -16.77
N SER A 473 35.08 17.79 -17.59
CA SER A 473 34.64 18.18 -18.93
C SER A 473 34.38 16.97 -19.83
N TYR A 474 35.23 15.95 -19.77
CA TYR A 474 34.99 14.72 -20.54
C TYR A 474 33.83 13.91 -19.94
N ALA A 475 33.68 13.87 -18.61
CA ALA A 475 32.54 13.22 -17.96
C ALA A 475 31.19 13.90 -18.32
N GLN A 476 31.16 15.22 -18.44
CA GLN A 476 29.98 15.96 -18.92
C GLN A 476 29.66 15.65 -20.38
N HIS A 477 30.68 15.52 -21.23
CA HIS A 477 30.49 15.09 -22.62
C HIS A 477 29.91 13.67 -22.70
N VAL A 478 30.41 12.72 -21.90
CA VAL A 478 29.86 11.37 -21.77
C VAL A 478 28.39 11.42 -21.30
N GLN A 479 28.10 12.22 -20.26
CA GLN A 479 26.73 12.40 -19.76
C GLN A 479 25.79 12.90 -20.86
N MET A 480 26.22 13.88 -21.65
CA MET A 480 25.41 14.46 -22.73
C MET A 480 25.06 13.41 -23.79
N MET A 481 26.04 12.65 -24.27
CA MET A 481 25.79 11.60 -25.28
C MET A 481 24.85 10.50 -24.79
N LEU A 482 24.97 10.12 -23.51
CA LEU A 482 24.07 9.14 -22.89
C LEU A 482 22.64 9.69 -22.76
N LYS A 483 22.48 10.96 -22.39
CA LYS A 483 21.16 11.63 -22.31
C LYS A 483 20.50 11.78 -23.67
N GLU A 484 21.27 12.17 -24.69
CA GLU A 484 20.80 12.29 -26.08
C GLU A 484 20.31 10.95 -26.64
N SER A 485 20.81 9.84 -26.10
CA SER A 485 20.38 8.48 -26.42
C SER A 485 19.14 8.01 -25.64
N GLY A 486 18.53 8.89 -24.83
CA GLY A 486 17.30 8.60 -24.08
C GLY A 486 17.51 8.03 -22.66
N LEU A 487 18.75 7.83 -22.23
CA LEU A 487 19.03 7.26 -20.91
C LEU A 487 18.87 8.30 -19.79
N ARG A 488 18.44 7.81 -18.62
CA ARG A 488 18.40 8.61 -17.39
C ARG A 488 19.74 8.56 -16.68
N VAL A 489 20.49 9.65 -16.79
CA VAL A 489 21.91 9.73 -16.37
C VAL A 489 22.08 10.59 -15.12
N GLY A 490 22.52 9.96 -14.03
CA GLY A 490 23.03 10.63 -12.83
C GLY A 490 24.51 10.95 -12.95
N VAL A 491 25.03 11.82 -12.08
CA VAL A 491 26.46 12.18 -12.08
C VAL A 491 27.03 12.26 -10.67
N ASP A 492 28.33 12.00 -10.54
CA ASP A 492 29.13 12.37 -9.36
C ASP A 492 30.49 12.94 -9.79
N PHE A 493 30.56 14.28 -9.78
CA PHE A 493 31.77 15.04 -10.11
C PHE A 493 32.50 15.59 -8.88
N THR A 494 32.12 15.15 -7.68
CA THR A 494 32.72 15.62 -6.43
C THR A 494 34.17 15.17 -6.30
N ASP A 495 35.00 15.88 -5.54
CA ASP A 495 36.39 15.47 -5.29
C ASP A 495 36.48 14.53 -4.06
N ARG A 496 35.64 13.50 -4.06
CA ARG A 496 35.58 12.47 -2.99
C ARG A 496 36.29 11.19 -3.44
N PRO A 497 36.81 10.37 -2.50
CA PRO A 497 37.43 9.10 -2.84
C PRO A 497 36.52 8.24 -3.71
N LEU A 498 37.07 7.63 -4.76
CA LEU A 498 36.32 6.77 -5.68
C LEU A 498 35.56 5.64 -4.97
N GLN A 499 36.12 5.11 -3.88
CA GLN A 499 35.47 4.08 -3.08
C GLN A 499 34.18 4.59 -2.43
N THR A 500 34.16 5.82 -1.93
CA THR A 500 32.96 6.46 -1.37
C THR A 500 31.89 6.63 -2.44
N LYS A 501 32.27 7.20 -3.59
CA LYS A 501 31.36 7.36 -4.73
C LYS A 501 30.77 6.02 -5.20
N PHE A 502 31.60 4.98 -5.18
CA PHE A 502 31.21 3.63 -5.55
C PHE A 502 30.19 3.04 -4.57
N ILE A 503 30.45 3.10 -3.25
CA ILE A 503 29.54 2.62 -2.21
C ILE A 503 28.19 3.33 -2.30
N GLU A 504 28.19 4.66 -2.44
CA GLU A 504 26.95 5.43 -2.59
C GLU A 504 26.18 5.02 -3.83
N ALA A 505 26.86 4.81 -4.96
CA ALA A 505 26.17 4.40 -6.18
C ALA A 505 25.63 2.96 -6.13
N GLU A 506 26.27 2.06 -5.36
CA GLU A 506 25.72 0.73 -5.06
C GLU A 506 24.50 0.79 -4.13
N LEU A 507 24.51 1.67 -3.13
CA LEU A 507 23.35 1.93 -2.26
C LEU A 507 22.19 2.51 -3.07
N GLU A 508 22.50 3.40 -4.01
CA GLU A 508 21.53 3.96 -4.96
C GLU A 508 20.95 2.93 -5.94
N LYS A 509 21.50 1.72 -5.97
CA LYS A 509 21.13 0.62 -6.88
C LYS A 509 21.22 1.00 -8.36
N VAL A 510 22.14 1.89 -8.73
CA VAL A 510 22.32 2.29 -10.13
C VAL A 510 22.81 1.09 -10.95
N PRO A 511 22.13 0.69 -12.04
CA PRO A 511 22.50 -0.50 -12.81
C PRO A 511 23.91 -0.42 -13.42
N TYR A 512 24.27 0.74 -13.96
CA TYR A 512 25.54 0.97 -14.63
C TYR A 512 26.31 2.16 -14.05
N LEU A 513 27.53 1.91 -13.60
CA LEU A 513 28.47 2.95 -13.18
C LEU A 513 29.51 3.16 -14.26
N ILE A 514 29.67 4.41 -14.71
CA ILE A 514 30.64 4.79 -15.72
C ILE A 514 31.71 5.65 -15.07
N PHE A 515 32.94 5.14 -15.04
CA PHE A 515 34.10 5.86 -14.55
C PHE A 515 34.87 6.49 -15.71
N VAL A 516 35.29 7.73 -15.48
CA VAL A 516 36.04 8.53 -16.45
C VAL A 516 37.31 9.07 -15.79
N GLY A 517 38.45 8.47 -16.13
CA GLY A 517 39.79 8.87 -15.72
C GLY A 517 40.61 9.49 -16.85
N GLU A 518 41.88 9.79 -16.55
CA GLU A 518 42.81 10.37 -17.54
C GLU A 518 43.01 9.46 -18.75
N LYS A 519 43.06 8.14 -18.53
CA LYS A 519 43.20 7.16 -19.61
C LYS A 519 41.97 7.19 -20.52
N GLU A 520 40.78 7.10 -19.93
CA GLU A 520 39.49 7.17 -20.63
C GLU A 520 39.36 8.44 -21.47
N GLU A 521 39.75 9.58 -20.93
CA GLU A 521 39.72 10.87 -21.62
C GLU A 521 40.67 10.92 -22.83
N LYS A 522 41.90 10.41 -22.67
CA LYS A 522 42.90 10.35 -23.75
C LYS A 522 42.46 9.41 -24.87
N THR A 523 41.86 8.27 -24.54
CA THR A 523 41.45 7.26 -25.53
C THR A 523 40.01 7.43 -26.01
N LYS A 524 39.27 8.43 -25.52
CA LYS A 524 37.84 8.65 -25.80
C LYS A 524 37.00 7.39 -25.53
N THR A 525 37.28 6.74 -24.40
CA THR A 525 36.58 5.52 -23.94
C THR A 525 36.00 5.70 -22.55
N ILE A 526 35.24 4.71 -22.08
CA ILE A 526 34.69 4.65 -20.73
C ILE A 526 35.03 3.34 -20.02
N SER A 527 35.00 3.37 -18.69
CA SER A 527 35.08 2.18 -17.85
C SER A 527 33.73 1.92 -17.20
N VAL A 528 33.11 0.79 -17.52
CA VAL A 528 31.75 0.43 -17.08
C VAL A 528 31.80 -0.65 -16.01
N ARG A 529 31.01 -0.47 -14.95
CA ARG A 529 30.72 -1.50 -13.96
C ARG A 529 29.22 -1.75 -13.88
N GLU A 530 28.83 -3.00 -14.06
CA GLU A 530 27.43 -3.43 -13.95
C GLU A 530 27.14 -3.95 -12.55
N LEU A 531 26.07 -3.47 -11.93
CA LEU A 531 25.70 -3.86 -10.56
C LEU A 531 25.20 -5.30 -10.47
N LYS A 532 24.39 -5.75 -11.43
CA LYS A 532 23.70 -7.06 -11.40
C LYS A 532 24.68 -8.24 -11.42
N ASN A 533 25.65 -8.20 -12.33
CA ASN A 533 26.62 -9.27 -12.53
C ASN A 533 28.00 -8.97 -11.91
N ASN A 534 28.16 -7.78 -11.31
CA ASN A 534 29.45 -7.26 -10.84
C ASN A 534 30.54 -7.28 -11.94
N GLU A 535 30.13 -7.19 -13.21
CA GLU A 535 31.03 -7.24 -14.36
C GLU A 535 31.72 -5.89 -14.54
N LYS A 536 33.01 -5.92 -14.88
CA LYS A 536 33.82 -4.74 -15.13
C LYS A 536 34.37 -4.79 -16.54
N ARG A 537 34.19 -3.71 -17.28
CA ARG A 537 34.68 -3.57 -18.65
C ARG A 537 35.39 -2.23 -18.78
N ILE A 538 36.61 -2.25 -19.30
CA ILE A 538 37.51 -1.10 -19.31
C ILE A 538 37.82 -0.73 -20.76
N GLY A 539 37.84 0.57 -21.06
CA GLY A 539 38.22 1.06 -22.38
C GLY A 539 37.17 0.79 -23.47
N ILE A 540 35.88 0.77 -23.12
CA ILE A 540 34.79 0.60 -24.08
C ILE A 540 34.53 1.93 -24.79
N LYS A 541 34.27 1.90 -26.10
CA LYS A 541 33.69 3.04 -26.81
C LYS A 541 32.25 3.28 -26.35
N ILE A 542 31.83 4.53 -26.34
CA ILE A 542 30.52 4.93 -25.80
C ILE A 542 29.40 4.41 -26.71
N GLU A 543 29.63 4.42 -28.02
CA GLU A 543 28.70 3.90 -29.02
C GLU A 543 28.43 2.40 -28.81
N SER A 544 29.48 1.61 -28.55
CA SER A 544 29.35 0.17 -28.28
C SER A 544 28.59 -0.11 -26.97
N PHE A 545 28.70 0.78 -25.98
CA PHE A 545 27.91 0.67 -24.76
C PHE A 545 26.43 0.99 -25.02
N LEU A 546 26.14 2.01 -25.82
CA LEU A 546 24.77 2.38 -26.23
C LEU A 546 24.09 1.28 -27.04
N GLU A 547 24.81 0.65 -27.98
CA GLU A 547 24.32 -0.50 -28.75
C GLU A 547 23.95 -1.69 -27.85
N LYS A 548 24.72 -1.93 -26.79
CA LYS A 548 24.40 -2.99 -25.82
C LYS A 548 23.14 -2.64 -25.03
N ILE A 549 23.04 -1.43 -24.50
CA ILE A 549 21.89 -1.04 -23.68
C ILE A 549 20.59 -1.03 -24.49
N SER A 550 20.62 -0.56 -25.75
CA SER A 550 19.42 -0.57 -26.58
C SER A 550 18.87 -1.98 -26.81
N GLN A 551 19.74 -2.98 -26.94
CA GLN A 551 19.33 -4.40 -27.01
C GLN A 551 18.71 -4.90 -25.70
N GLU A 552 19.22 -4.45 -24.55
CA GLU A 552 18.65 -4.78 -23.24
C GLU A 552 17.28 -4.11 -23.00
N GLU A 553 17.07 -2.88 -23.49
CA GLU A 553 15.77 -2.19 -23.38
C GLU A 553 14.68 -2.87 -24.22
N ILE A 554 15.00 -3.32 -25.44
CA ILE A 554 14.04 -4.02 -26.32
C ILE A 554 13.52 -5.31 -25.67
N LEU A 555 14.38 -6.06 -24.98
CA LEU A 555 14.00 -7.28 -24.27
C LEU A 555 13.09 -7.04 -23.06
N VAL A 556 13.00 -5.80 -22.57
CA VAL A 556 12.15 -5.40 -21.44
C VAL A 556 10.81 -4.80 -21.92
N GLU A 557 10.74 -4.32 -23.16
CA GLU A 557 9.51 -3.79 -23.77
C GLU A 557 8.58 -4.88 -24.37
N GLU A 558 9.14 -6.01 -24.81
CA GLU A 558 8.39 -7.22 -25.26
C GLU A 558 7.83 -8.06 -24.10
#